data_AF-A0A965CZI2-F1
#
_entry.id   AF-A0A965CZI2-F1
#
_cell.length_a   1.000
_cell.length_b   1.000
_cell.length_c   1.000
_cell.angle_alpha   90.00
_cell.angle_beta   90.00
_cell.angle_gamma   90.00
#
_symmetry.space_group_name_H-M   'P 1'
#
loop_
_entity.id
_entity.type
_entity.pdbx_description
1 polymer ?
#
loop_
_entity_poly.entity_id
_entity_poly.type
_entity_poly.pdbx_seq_one_letter_code
_entity_poly.pdbx_strand_id
1 'polypeptide(L)'
;RPDVRPGGWAFQYANPYYPDVDDTAVVATAMDRLTSGEMTKPYAERIRRAREWIVGLQSKNGGWGAFDADNNYDYLNHIPFADHGALLDPPTTDVSARCVSMLAQLGDTIETSDALKRGVDYILAEQEKDGSWFGRWGANYIYGAWSALCALNAAGLPHAHDAYRRAVNWFVEIQNSDGGWGEDLSSYKLEYRGYEQAPSTASQTAWALMGLMAAGEVDHPAVARGVAYLQKNQTSAGLWDEARYTATGFPRVFYLRYHGYAKFFPLWALARYRNLQRANSKRVQYGL
;
A
#
# COMPACT_ATOMS: atom_id res chain seq x y z
N ARG A 1 11.73 -6.87 18.92
CA ARG A 1 12.80 -5.97 19.46
C ARG A 1 12.37 -5.48 20.84
N PRO A 2 12.82 -6.11 21.94
CA PRO A 2 12.17 -5.96 23.26
C PRO A 2 12.35 -4.58 23.92
N ASP A 3 13.42 -3.85 23.59
CA ASP A 3 13.74 -2.57 24.23
C ASP A 3 13.14 -1.35 23.51
N VAL A 4 12.39 -1.56 22.43
CA VAL A 4 11.72 -0.47 21.70
C VAL A 4 10.54 0.04 22.53
N ARG A 5 10.52 1.35 22.79
CA ARG A 5 9.47 1.99 23.57
C ARG A 5 8.11 1.82 22.87
N PRO A 6 7.03 1.36 23.54
CA PRO A 6 5.75 1.09 22.87
C PRO A 6 5.12 2.34 22.23
N GLY A 7 4.65 2.26 20.99
CA GLY A 7 4.03 3.41 20.33
C GLY A 7 3.04 3.05 19.24
N GLY A 8 2.62 1.79 19.18
CA GLY A 8 1.77 1.29 18.12
C GLY A 8 0.27 1.41 18.42
N TRP A 9 -0.52 1.34 17.35
CA TRP A 9 -1.96 1.15 17.34
C TRP A 9 -2.24 -0.25 16.79
N ALA A 10 -3.35 -0.84 17.22
CA ALA A 10 -3.82 -2.12 16.72
C ALA A 10 -5.04 -1.92 15.82
N PHE A 11 -5.23 -2.86 14.89
CA PHE A 11 -6.43 -2.93 14.05
C PHE A 11 -7.76 -2.94 14.84
N GLN A 12 -7.83 -3.65 15.97
CA GLN A 12 -9.05 -3.76 16.78
C GLN A 12 -9.14 -2.69 17.88
N TYR A 13 -10.36 -2.48 18.41
CA TYR A 13 -10.62 -1.50 19.46
C TYR A 13 -9.79 -1.68 20.76
N ALA A 14 -9.51 -2.92 21.16
CA ALA A 14 -8.88 -3.22 22.44
C ALA A 14 -7.91 -4.40 22.32
N ASN A 15 -6.79 -4.17 21.64
CA ASN A 15 -5.74 -5.17 21.46
C ASN A 15 -4.33 -4.61 21.74
N PRO A 16 -4.05 -4.18 22.98
CA PRO A 16 -2.83 -3.42 23.31
C PRO A 16 -1.53 -4.24 23.20
N TYR A 17 -1.62 -5.57 23.09
CA TYR A 17 -0.46 -6.47 23.03
C TYR A 17 -0.02 -6.80 21.61
N TYR A 18 -0.89 -6.61 20.62
CA TYR A 18 -0.58 -6.86 19.22
C TYR A 18 -0.91 -5.64 18.35
N PRO A 19 -0.26 -4.48 18.62
CA PRO A 19 -0.26 -3.39 17.65
C PRO A 19 0.50 -3.80 16.39
N ASP A 20 0.11 -3.22 15.26
CA ASP A 20 0.71 -3.48 13.95
C ASP A 20 1.25 -2.17 13.35
N VAL A 21 2.28 -2.31 12.52
CA VAL A 21 3.03 -1.16 11.99
C VAL A 21 2.25 -0.40 10.92
N ASP A 22 1.37 -1.06 10.17
CA ASP A 22 0.59 -0.45 9.11
C ASP A 22 -0.57 0.40 9.66
N ASP A 23 -1.35 -0.06 10.64
CA ASP A 23 -2.34 0.80 11.31
C ASP A 23 -1.64 1.94 12.06
N THR A 24 -0.52 1.66 12.73
CA THR A 24 0.28 2.70 13.39
C THR A 24 0.70 3.81 12.42
N ALA A 25 1.17 3.44 11.22
CA ALA A 25 1.58 4.39 10.19
C ALA A 25 0.40 5.22 9.68
N VAL A 26 -0.75 4.59 9.44
CA VAL A 26 -1.96 5.28 8.96
C VAL A 26 -2.54 6.21 10.04
N VAL A 27 -2.57 5.78 11.30
CA VAL A 27 -3.05 6.61 12.43
C VAL A 27 -2.13 7.81 12.65
N ALA A 28 -0.81 7.62 12.62
CA ALA A 28 0.16 8.72 12.76
C ALA A 28 0.02 9.76 11.65
N THR A 29 -0.08 9.32 10.39
CA THR A 29 -0.27 10.24 9.25
C THR A 29 -1.61 10.96 9.28
N ALA A 30 -2.68 10.32 9.75
CA ALA A 30 -3.98 10.97 9.93
C ALA A 30 -3.94 12.08 11.00
N MET A 31 -3.33 11.81 12.16
CA MET A 31 -3.15 12.80 13.22
C MET A 31 -2.30 14.00 12.76
N ASP A 32 -1.24 13.74 12.00
CA ASP A 32 -0.36 14.77 11.45
C ASP A 32 -1.14 15.69 10.48
N ARG A 33 -1.88 15.12 9.52
CA ARG A 33 -2.69 15.89 8.57
C ARG A 33 -3.77 16.73 9.24
N LEU A 34 -4.48 16.14 10.20
CA LEU A 34 -5.56 16.81 10.94
C LEU A 34 -5.08 18.08 11.64
N THR A 35 -3.83 18.08 12.11
CA THR A 35 -3.25 19.20 12.87
C THR A 35 -2.23 20.00 12.08
N SER A 36 -2.09 19.75 10.77
CA SER A 36 -1.06 20.36 9.90
C SER A 36 -1.06 21.91 9.92
N GLY A 37 -2.24 22.53 10.03
CA GLY A 37 -2.41 23.98 10.14
C GLY A 37 -2.51 24.55 11.57
N GLU A 38 -2.43 23.71 12.60
CA GLU A 38 -2.60 24.15 14.00
C GLU A 38 -1.27 24.53 14.65
N MET A 39 -1.28 25.61 15.44
CA MET A 39 -0.11 26.07 16.19
C MET A 39 0.27 25.10 17.33
N THR A 40 -0.72 24.49 17.98
CA THR A 40 -0.55 23.74 19.24
C THR A 40 -0.19 22.27 19.04
N LYS A 41 -0.29 21.72 17.81
CA LYS A 41 0.06 20.34 17.43
C LYS A 41 -0.30 19.30 18.52
N PRO A 42 -1.59 19.16 18.89
CA PRO A 42 -2.00 18.40 20.08
C PRO A 42 -1.59 16.91 20.06
N TYR A 43 -1.30 16.35 18.88
CA TYR A 43 -0.87 14.96 18.71
C TYR A 43 0.64 14.75 18.60
N ALA A 44 1.47 15.79 18.72
CA ALA A 44 2.91 15.73 18.48
C ALA A 44 3.63 14.60 19.23
N GLU A 45 3.34 14.43 20.54
CA GLU A 45 3.95 13.34 21.32
C GLU A 45 3.50 11.95 20.85
N ARG A 46 2.23 11.79 20.46
CA ARG A 46 1.71 10.51 19.95
C ARG A 46 2.38 10.13 18.64
N ILE A 47 2.50 11.09 17.73
CA ILE A 47 3.19 10.92 16.44
C ILE A 47 4.66 10.58 16.66
N ARG A 48 5.33 11.26 17.59
CA ARG A 48 6.73 10.97 17.94
C ARG A 48 6.91 9.54 18.47
N ARG A 49 5.98 9.06 19.32
CA ARG A 49 5.97 7.67 19.81
C ARG A 49 5.74 6.67 18.68
N ALA A 50 4.79 6.96 17.78
CA ALA A 50 4.51 6.14 16.62
C ALA A 50 5.76 5.99 15.74
N ARG A 51 6.42 7.11 15.44
CA ARG A 51 7.65 7.14 14.63
C ARG A 51 8.78 6.35 15.28
N GLU A 52 9.02 6.57 16.58
CA GLU A 52 10.05 5.84 17.33
C GLU A 52 9.82 4.33 17.29
N TRP A 53 8.56 3.91 17.47
CA TRP A 53 8.18 2.50 17.47
C TRP A 53 8.32 1.87 16.07
N ILE A 54 7.82 2.53 15.01
CA ILE A 54 7.98 2.06 13.63
C ILE A 54 9.46 1.95 13.24
N VAL A 55 10.28 2.97 13.51
CA VAL A 55 11.72 2.90 13.20
C VAL A 55 12.39 1.77 13.98
N GLY A 56 12.04 1.59 15.25
CA GLY A 56 12.58 0.52 16.10
C GLY A 56 12.20 -0.89 15.66
N LEU A 57 11.12 -1.05 14.90
CA LEU A 57 10.66 -2.33 14.35
C LEU A 57 11.06 -2.59 12.90
N GLN A 58 11.91 -1.74 12.30
CA GLN A 58 12.45 -2.03 10.97
C GLN A 58 13.34 -3.28 11.01
N SER A 59 13.10 -4.21 10.10
CA SER A 59 13.90 -5.42 9.97
C SER A 59 15.27 -5.14 9.33
N LYS A 60 16.22 -6.07 9.48
CA LYS A 60 17.59 -5.94 8.97
C LYS A 60 17.68 -5.80 7.45
N ASN A 61 16.74 -6.37 6.70
CA ASN A 61 16.67 -6.23 5.24
C ASN A 61 16.11 -4.86 4.77
N GLY A 62 15.65 -4.00 5.69
CA GLY A 62 15.14 -2.67 5.39
C GLY A 62 13.61 -2.56 5.33
N GLY A 63 12.91 -3.68 5.22
CA GLY A 63 11.45 -3.71 5.25
C GLY A 63 10.85 -3.84 6.65
N TRP A 64 9.52 -3.90 6.68
CA TRP A 64 8.72 -4.14 7.88
C TRP A 64 7.74 -5.30 7.66
N GLY A 65 7.69 -6.22 8.64
CA GLY A 65 6.57 -7.12 8.83
C GLY A 65 5.41 -6.39 9.53
N ALA A 66 4.25 -7.01 9.66
CA ALA A 66 3.08 -6.36 10.24
C ALA A 66 3.22 -6.11 11.75
N PHE A 67 3.79 -7.07 12.49
CA PHE A 67 3.83 -7.07 13.96
C PHE A 67 5.27 -7.08 14.51
N ASP A 68 6.16 -7.85 13.88
CA ASP A 68 7.48 -8.14 14.41
C ASP A 68 8.62 -7.76 13.45
N ALA A 69 9.77 -7.42 14.05
CA ALA A 69 11.01 -7.24 13.31
C ALA A 69 11.79 -8.55 13.21
N ASP A 70 12.38 -8.81 12.05
CA ASP A 70 13.22 -9.99 11.78
C ASP A 70 12.51 -11.34 12.01
N ASN A 71 11.18 -11.38 11.85
CA ASN A 71 10.38 -12.61 11.92
C ASN A 71 10.40 -13.34 10.56
N ASN A 72 11.59 -13.74 10.11
CA ASN A 72 11.83 -14.28 8.78
C ASN A 72 12.69 -15.56 8.79
N TYR A 73 12.54 -16.38 9.84
CA TYR A 73 13.19 -17.69 9.94
C TYR A 73 12.47 -18.72 9.06
N ASP A 74 12.54 -18.55 7.73
CA ASP A 74 11.73 -19.27 6.73
C ASP A 74 11.77 -20.80 6.86
N TYR A 75 12.84 -21.35 7.39
CA TYR A 75 12.95 -22.79 7.65
C TYR A 75 11.87 -23.32 8.60
N LEU A 76 11.27 -22.48 9.44
CA LEU A 76 10.16 -22.85 10.33
C LEU A 76 8.88 -23.17 9.55
N ASN A 77 8.74 -22.73 8.30
CA ASN A 77 7.63 -23.14 7.42
C ASN A 77 7.80 -24.58 6.87
N HIS A 78 8.88 -25.30 7.21
CA HIS A 78 9.10 -26.67 6.78
C HIS A 78 8.79 -27.74 7.85
N ILE A 79 8.25 -27.33 9.01
CA ILE A 79 7.78 -28.28 10.03
C ILE A 79 6.36 -28.77 9.69
N PRO A 80 5.94 -29.99 10.11
CA PRO A 80 4.63 -30.54 9.77
C PRO A 80 3.44 -29.67 10.20
N PHE A 81 3.59 -28.87 11.25
CA PHE A 81 2.56 -27.96 11.74
C PHE A 81 2.34 -26.73 10.83
N ALA A 82 3.35 -26.32 10.07
CA ALA A 82 3.33 -25.12 9.25
C ALA A 82 2.93 -25.40 7.79
N ASP A 83 1.99 -26.32 7.59
CA ASP A 83 1.49 -26.77 6.28
C ASP A 83 0.92 -25.64 5.40
N HIS A 84 0.50 -24.53 6.01
CA HIS A 84 0.00 -23.34 5.33
C HIS A 84 1.11 -22.34 4.90
N GLY A 85 2.35 -22.50 5.40
CA GLY A 85 3.48 -21.63 5.06
C GLY A 85 3.33 -20.17 5.51
N ALA A 86 2.55 -19.92 6.56
CA ALA A 86 2.22 -18.59 7.07
C ALA A 86 2.51 -18.45 8.56
N LEU A 87 3.49 -19.20 9.08
CA LEU A 87 3.86 -19.18 10.50
C LEU A 87 4.60 -17.89 10.90
N LEU A 88 5.13 -17.18 9.90
CA LEU A 88 6.05 -16.06 10.07
C LEU A 88 5.42 -14.75 9.63
N ASP A 89 6.05 -13.66 10.06
CA ASP A 89 5.73 -12.28 9.71
C ASP A 89 6.95 -11.60 9.05
N PRO A 90 7.40 -12.08 7.87
CA PRO A 90 8.52 -11.47 7.18
C PRO A 90 8.11 -10.09 6.66
N PRO A 91 9.10 -9.20 6.43
CA PRO A 91 8.83 -7.95 5.75
C PRO A 91 8.11 -8.10 4.42
N THR A 92 7.18 -7.18 4.13
CA THR A 92 6.46 -7.15 2.85
C THR A 92 6.36 -5.74 2.28
N THR A 93 6.21 -5.65 0.95
CA THR A 93 6.22 -4.39 0.22
C THR A 93 5.09 -3.46 0.65
N ASP A 94 3.88 -3.98 0.81
CA ASP A 94 2.71 -3.19 1.17
C ASP A 94 2.82 -2.57 2.57
N VAL A 95 3.27 -3.34 3.57
CA VAL A 95 3.51 -2.85 4.94
C VAL A 95 4.67 -1.84 4.96
N SER A 96 5.78 -2.17 4.28
CA SER A 96 6.93 -1.28 4.18
C SER A 96 6.57 0.04 3.50
N ALA A 97 5.70 0.01 2.49
CA ALA A 97 5.18 1.19 1.82
C ALA A 97 4.37 2.10 2.74
N ARG A 98 3.60 1.55 3.69
CA ARG A 98 2.90 2.35 4.73
C ARG A 98 3.91 3.08 5.62
N CYS A 99 4.93 2.37 6.09
CA CYS A 99 5.97 2.92 6.96
C CYS A 99 6.78 4.02 6.25
N VAL A 100 7.25 3.78 5.03
CA VAL A 100 7.97 4.77 4.21
C VAL A 100 7.12 6.02 3.96
N SER A 101 5.84 5.84 3.62
CA SER A 101 4.92 6.97 3.39
C SER A 101 4.73 7.81 4.65
N MET A 102 4.63 7.18 5.82
CA MET A 102 4.55 7.91 7.10
C MET A 102 5.83 8.69 7.36
N LEU A 103 6.99 8.05 7.27
CA LEU A 103 8.28 8.72 7.52
C LEU A 103 8.46 9.93 6.59
N ALA A 104 8.18 9.75 5.30
CA ALA A 104 8.26 10.83 4.32
C ALA A 104 7.31 11.99 4.65
N GLN A 105 6.07 11.70 5.06
CA GLN A 105 5.12 12.75 5.46
C GLN A 105 5.60 13.51 6.70
N LEU A 106 6.26 12.83 7.64
CA LEU A 106 6.83 13.45 8.83
C LEU A 106 8.13 14.24 8.56
N GLY A 107 8.56 14.33 7.30
CA GLY A 107 9.69 15.14 6.86
C GLY A 107 11.01 14.39 6.68
N ASP A 108 11.01 13.06 6.84
CA ASP A 108 12.19 12.27 6.49
C ASP A 108 12.40 12.26 4.97
N THR A 109 13.66 12.21 4.53
CA THR A 109 14.04 12.07 3.13
C THR A 109 15.04 10.92 2.97
N ILE A 110 15.30 10.51 1.72
CA ILE A 110 16.29 9.47 1.40
C ILE A 110 17.69 9.90 1.88
N GLU A 111 17.96 11.20 1.89
CA GLU A 111 19.24 11.79 2.28
C GLU A 111 19.37 11.97 3.80
N THR A 112 18.25 12.17 4.51
CA THR A 112 18.26 12.54 5.94
C THR A 112 17.87 11.42 6.90
N SER A 113 17.30 10.31 6.42
CA SER A 113 16.81 9.21 7.25
C SER A 113 17.23 7.86 6.71
N ASP A 114 18.14 7.19 7.43
CA ASP A 114 18.58 5.83 7.09
C ASP A 114 17.41 4.83 7.05
N ALA A 115 16.45 4.97 7.98
CA ALA A 115 15.28 4.12 8.03
C ALA A 115 14.42 4.25 6.77
N LEU A 116 14.15 5.48 6.34
CA LEU A 116 13.40 5.72 5.10
C LEU A 116 14.18 5.22 3.89
N LYS A 117 15.48 5.55 3.78
CA LYS A 117 16.33 5.08 2.68
C LYS A 117 16.30 3.57 2.55
N ARG A 118 16.53 2.84 3.64
CA ARG A 118 16.51 1.37 3.64
C ARG A 118 15.14 0.79 3.28
N GLY A 119 14.06 1.47 3.67
CA GLY A 119 12.71 1.12 3.25
C GLY A 119 12.48 1.30 1.76
N VAL A 120 12.97 2.39 1.18
CA VAL A 120 12.92 2.63 -0.27
C VAL A 120 13.76 1.60 -1.02
N ASP A 121 14.98 1.32 -0.57
CA ASP A 121 15.87 0.32 -1.16
C ASP A 121 15.20 -1.08 -1.14
N TYR A 122 14.57 -1.43 -0.02
CA TYR A 122 13.80 -2.67 0.11
C TYR A 122 12.66 -2.74 -0.91
N ILE A 123 11.80 -1.71 -0.99
CA ILE A 123 10.69 -1.68 -1.96
C ILE A 123 11.22 -1.82 -3.39
N LEU A 124 12.32 -1.15 -3.74
CA LEU A 124 12.91 -1.25 -5.09
C LEU A 124 13.46 -2.66 -5.38
N ALA A 125 14.04 -3.33 -4.39
CA ALA A 125 14.57 -4.69 -4.53
C ALA A 125 13.46 -5.75 -4.70
N GLU A 126 12.29 -5.52 -4.11
CA GLU A 126 11.12 -6.40 -4.19
C GLU A 126 10.29 -6.23 -5.47
N GLN A 127 10.71 -5.38 -6.41
CA GLN A 127 9.99 -5.21 -7.67
C GLN A 127 10.17 -6.44 -8.57
N GLU A 128 9.06 -6.98 -9.05
CA GLU A 128 9.05 -8.10 -9.97
C GLU A 128 9.60 -7.72 -11.35
N LYS A 129 10.00 -8.72 -12.12
CA LYS A 129 10.56 -8.54 -13.47
C LYS A 129 9.58 -7.86 -14.43
N ASP A 130 8.29 -8.10 -14.26
CA ASP A 130 7.22 -7.47 -15.05
C ASP A 130 6.90 -6.04 -14.61
N GLY A 131 7.49 -5.57 -13.51
CA GLY A 131 7.29 -4.24 -12.95
C GLY A 131 6.28 -4.16 -11.82
N SER A 132 5.59 -5.25 -11.47
CA SER A 132 4.64 -5.32 -10.38
C SER A 132 5.33 -5.52 -9.02
N TRP A 133 4.53 -5.54 -7.94
CA TRP A 133 4.98 -5.91 -6.60
C TRP A 133 3.93 -6.79 -5.94
N PHE A 134 4.37 -7.84 -5.25
CA PHE A 134 3.49 -8.72 -4.49
C PHE A 134 2.72 -7.97 -3.38
N GLY A 135 1.42 -8.21 -3.29
CA GLY A 135 0.57 -7.69 -2.20
C GLY A 135 0.34 -8.78 -1.17
N ARG A 136 0.76 -8.56 0.08
CA ARG A 136 0.63 -9.58 1.14
C ARG A 136 -0.75 -9.55 1.79
N TRP A 137 -1.34 -8.37 1.95
CA TRP A 137 -2.57 -8.15 2.71
C TRP A 137 -3.76 -7.69 1.85
N GLY A 138 -3.49 -7.15 0.66
CA GLY A 138 -4.50 -6.84 -0.36
C GLY A 138 -4.23 -7.63 -1.63
N ALA A 139 -5.28 -8.11 -2.28
CA ALA A 139 -5.18 -8.98 -3.46
C ALA A 139 -4.91 -8.18 -4.74
N ASN A 140 -3.79 -8.38 -5.42
CA ASN A 140 -2.50 -8.94 -5.00
C ASN A 140 -1.43 -8.01 -5.59
N TYR A 141 -1.02 -8.25 -6.83
CA TYR A 141 0.01 -7.45 -7.50
C TYR A 141 -0.47 -6.01 -7.77
N ILE A 142 -1.77 -5.81 -8.03
CA ILE A 142 -2.36 -4.46 -8.16
C ILE A 142 -2.20 -3.68 -6.84
N TYR A 143 -2.47 -4.33 -5.70
CA TYR A 143 -2.42 -3.72 -4.38
C TYR A 143 -0.98 -3.41 -3.96
N GLY A 144 -0.07 -4.37 -4.17
CA GLY A 144 1.36 -4.19 -3.89
C GLY A 144 1.97 -3.08 -4.74
N ALA A 145 1.71 -3.07 -6.05
CA ALA A 145 2.23 -2.04 -6.96
C ALA A 145 1.69 -0.64 -6.64
N TRP A 146 0.40 -0.51 -6.35
CA TRP A 146 -0.17 0.76 -5.88
C TRP A 146 0.54 1.27 -4.62
N SER A 147 0.73 0.39 -3.64
CA SER A 147 1.35 0.73 -2.36
C SER A 147 2.80 1.18 -2.55
N ALA A 148 3.59 0.41 -3.32
CA ALA A 148 4.97 0.74 -3.66
C ALA A 148 5.09 2.11 -4.34
N LEU A 149 4.33 2.36 -5.41
CA LEU A 149 4.39 3.62 -6.15
C LEU A 149 4.03 4.83 -5.28
N CYS A 150 3.05 4.69 -4.40
CA CYS A 150 2.68 5.73 -3.44
C CYS A 150 3.83 6.05 -2.47
N ALA A 151 4.49 5.03 -1.93
CA ALA A 151 5.62 5.20 -1.02
C ALA A 151 6.84 5.83 -1.71
N LEU A 152 7.19 5.36 -2.91
CA LEU A 152 8.29 5.92 -3.69
C LEU A 152 8.03 7.40 -4.03
N ASN A 153 6.79 7.76 -4.37
CA ASN A 153 6.42 9.15 -4.65
C ASN A 153 6.53 10.02 -3.38
N ALA A 154 6.05 9.50 -2.25
CA ALA A 154 6.14 10.20 -0.96
C ALA A 154 7.61 10.43 -0.56
N ALA A 155 8.46 9.42 -0.71
CA ALA A 155 9.89 9.50 -0.46
C ALA A 155 10.65 10.43 -1.42
N GLY A 156 9.98 10.93 -2.47
CA GLY A 156 10.55 11.86 -3.43
C GLY A 156 11.45 11.22 -4.48
N LEU A 157 11.33 9.91 -4.71
CA LEU A 157 12.04 9.24 -5.80
C LEU A 157 11.64 9.89 -7.15
N PRO A 158 12.60 10.27 -8.01
CA PRO A 158 12.27 10.90 -9.29
C PRO A 158 11.39 10.00 -10.17
N HIS A 159 10.31 10.55 -10.74
CA HIS A 159 9.42 9.81 -11.67
C HIS A 159 10.13 9.27 -12.92
N ALA A 160 11.32 9.81 -13.25
CA ALA A 160 12.16 9.29 -14.33
C ALA A 160 12.82 7.92 -14.00
N HIS A 161 12.81 7.49 -12.74
CA HIS A 161 13.38 6.23 -12.30
C HIS A 161 12.67 5.05 -12.97
N ASP A 162 13.44 4.06 -13.43
CA ASP A 162 12.93 2.95 -14.25
C ASP A 162 11.83 2.11 -13.57
N ALA A 163 11.85 2.04 -12.23
CA ALA A 163 10.81 1.35 -11.45
C ALA A 163 9.40 1.88 -11.75
N TYR A 164 9.24 3.20 -11.91
CA TYR A 164 7.96 3.81 -12.29
C TYR A 164 7.54 3.37 -13.68
N ARG A 165 8.44 3.48 -14.66
CA ARG A 165 8.14 3.13 -16.07
C ARG A 165 7.68 1.69 -16.21
N ARG A 166 8.37 0.74 -15.55
CA ARG A 166 7.97 -0.68 -15.58
C ARG A 166 6.58 -0.89 -14.99
N ALA A 167 6.31 -0.32 -13.83
CA ALA A 167 5.01 -0.45 -13.16
C ALA A 167 3.86 0.21 -13.94
N VAL A 168 4.10 1.38 -14.54
CA VAL A 168 3.14 2.08 -15.40
C VAL A 168 2.82 1.22 -16.61
N ASN A 169 3.84 0.69 -17.31
CA ASN A 169 3.65 -0.19 -18.46
C ASN A 169 2.81 -1.42 -18.07
N TRP A 170 3.14 -2.05 -16.93
CA TRP A 170 2.39 -3.18 -16.42
C TRP A 170 0.91 -2.83 -16.18
N PHE A 171 0.61 -1.74 -15.45
CA PHE A 171 -0.77 -1.31 -15.24
C PHE A 171 -1.52 -1.04 -16.55
N VAL A 172 -0.86 -0.43 -17.54
CA VAL A 172 -1.49 -0.15 -18.84
C VAL A 172 -1.79 -1.46 -19.59
N GLU A 173 -0.86 -2.42 -19.56
CA GLU A 173 -1.01 -3.73 -20.20
C GLU A 173 -2.16 -4.55 -19.59
N ILE A 174 -2.33 -4.49 -18.27
CA ILE A 174 -3.33 -5.29 -17.56
C ILE A 174 -4.72 -4.63 -17.43
N GLN A 175 -4.92 -3.45 -18.03
CA GLN A 175 -6.21 -2.75 -17.96
C GLN A 175 -7.27 -3.49 -18.78
N ASN A 176 -8.42 -3.79 -18.15
CA ASN A 176 -9.53 -4.44 -18.82
C ASN A 176 -10.14 -3.54 -19.90
N SER A 177 -10.86 -4.15 -20.85
CA SER A 177 -11.54 -3.45 -21.95
C SER A 177 -12.63 -2.49 -21.46
N ASP A 178 -13.24 -2.77 -20.29
CA ASP A 178 -14.20 -1.89 -19.62
C ASP A 178 -13.57 -0.66 -18.95
N GLY A 179 -12.24 -0.56 -18.94
CA GLY A 179 -11.47 0.53 -18.35
C GLY A 179 -11.06 0.31 -16.90
N GLY A 180 -11.60 -0.70 -16.22
CA GLY A 180 -11.21 -1.04 -14.85
C GLY A 180 -10.00 -1.98 -14.78
N TRP A 181 -9.66 -2.34 -13.55
CA TRP A 181 -8.69 -3.38 -13.22
C TRP A 181 -9.30 -4.35 -12.22
N GLY A 182 -8.88 -5.60 -12.30
CA GLY A 182 -9.30 -6.64 -11.39
C GLY A 182 -8.23 -7.71 -11.26
N GLU A 183 -8.20 -8.38 -10.12
CA GLU A 183 -7.31 -9.51 -9.88
C GLU A 183 -8.02 -10.55 -9.02
N ASP A 184 -7.95 -11.81 -9.42
CA ASP A 184 -8.57 -12.91 -8.69
C ASP A 184 -7.64 -13.44 -7.59
N LEU A 185 -8.20 -14.04 -6.55
CA LEU A 185 -7.43 -14.60 -5.44
C LEU A 185 -6.57 -15.80 -5.86
N SER A 186 -6.89 -16.43 -7.00
CA SER A 186 -6.01 -17.42 -7.64
C SER A 186 -4.64 -16.86 -8.07
N SER A 187 -4.47 -15.53 -8.12
CA SER A 187 -3.17 -14.86 -8.35
C SER A 187 -2.10 -15.21 -7.32
N TYR A 188 -2.47 -15.70 -6.14
CA TYR A 188 -1.54 -16.16 -5.10
C TYR A 188 -0.95 -17.56 -5.33
N LYS A 189 -1.30 -18.23 -6.43
CA LYS A 189 -0.81 -19.59 -6.72
C LYS A 189 0.73 -19.64 -6.82
N LEU A 190 1.30 -20.77 -6.41
CA LEU A 190 2.75 -20.97 -6.38
C LEU A 190 3.40 -20.86 -7.76
N GLU A 191 2.74 -21.40 -8.79
CA GLU A 191 3.19 -21.28 -10.18
C GLU A 191 2.65 -19.98 -10.82
N TYR A 192 3.01 -18.84 -10.24
CA TYR A 192 2.72 -17.56 -10.85
C TYR A 192 3.57 -17.39 -12.12
N ARG A 193 2.91 -17.13 -13.27
CA ARG A 193 3.57 -16.97 -14.58
C ARG A 193 3.34 -15.59 -15.18
N GLY A 194 2.96 -14.62 -14.35
CA GLY A 194 2.51 -13.30 -14.76
C GLY A 194 1.02 -13.08 -14.48
N TYR A 195 0.57 -11.85 -14.72
CA TYR A 195 -0.78 -11.42 -14.44
C TYR A 195 -1.82 -12.24 -15.24
N GLU A 196 -2.90 -12.60 -14.56
CA GLU A 196 -4.05 -13.28 -15.15
C GLU A 196 -5.28 -12.40 -15.05
N GLN A 197 -5.88 -12.13 -16.21
CA GLN A 197 -6.99 -11.21 -16.32
C GLN A 197 -8.19 -11.67 -15.48
N ALA A 198 -8.72 -10.76 -14.68
CA ALA A 198 -9.91 -10.98 -13.87
C ALA A 198 -10.91 -9.82 -14.02
N PRO A 199 -12.21 -10.05 -13.75
CA PRO A 199 -13.21 -8.99 -13.85
C PRO A 199 -12.86 -7.79 -12.97
N SER A 200 -13.04 -6.59 -13.52
CA SER A 200 -12.77 -5.34 -12.83
C SER A 200 -13.53 -5.23 -11.50
N THR A 201 -12.86 -4.71 -10.48
CA THR A 201 -13.50 -4.37 -9.19
C THR A 201 -13.27 -2.90 -8.87
N ALA A 202 -14.14 -2.30 -8.06
CA ALA A 202 -14.07 -0.88 -7.74
C ALA A 202 -12.80 -0.55 -6.93
N SER A 203 -12.46 -1.38 -5.95
CA SER A 203 -11.28 -1.19 -5.11
C SER A 203 -9.97 -1.39 -5.89
N GLN A 204 -9.85 -2.45 -6.69
CA GLN A 204 -8.63 -2.70 -7.48
C GLN A 204 -8.44 -1.67 -8.60
N THR A 205 -9.53 -1.22 -9.23
CA THR A 205 -9.47 -0.08 -10.18
C THR A 205 -8.98 1.18 -9.50
N ALA A 206 -9.45 1.46 -8.28
CA ALA A 206 -9.01 2.62 -7.52
C ALA A 206 -7.53 2.52 -7.11
N TRP A 207 -7.02 1.34 -6.76
CA TRP A 207 -5.59 1.12 -6.50
C TRP A 207 -4.74 1.40 -7.74
N ALA A 208 -5.09 0.82 -8.89
CA ALA A 208 -4.38 1.07 -10.14
C ALA A 208 -4.35 2.57 -10.50
N LEU A 209 -5.50 3.26 -10.39
CA LEU A 209 -5.61 4.70 -10.60
C LEU A 209 -4.68 5.50 -9.67
N MET A 210 -4.69 5.19 -8.37
CA MET A 210 -3.85 5.87 -7.41
C MET A 210 -2.35 5.59 -7.63
N GLY A 211 -1.99 4.38 -8.08
CA GLY A 211 -0.62 4.01 -8.43
C GLY A 211 -0.13 4.78 -9.65
N LEU A 212 -0.90 4.79 -10.74
CA LEU A 212 -0.60 5.56 -11.95
C LEU A 212 -0.46 7.06 -11.64
N MET A 213 -1.38 7.63 -10.86
CA MET A 213 -1.27 9.03 -10.44
C MET A 213 -0.04 9.31 -9.57
N ALA A 214 0.33 8.38 -8.67
CA ALA A 214 1.56 8.50 -7.88
C ALA A 214 2.83 8.43 -8.74
N ALA A 215 2.78 7.73 -9.88
CA ALA A 215 3.84 7.69 -10.88
C ALA A 215 3.91 8.94 -11.79
N GLY A 216 2.99 9.89 -11.63
CA GLY A 216 2.92 11.10 -12.46
C GLY A 216 2.08 10.98 -13.72
N GLU A 217 1.36 9.87 -13.89
CA GLU A 217 0.63 9.53 -15.13
C GLU A 217 -0.84 9.99 -15.11
N VAL A 218 -1.14 11.09 -14.41
CA VAL A 218 -2.52 11.60 -14.27
C VAL A 218 -3.21 11.89 -15.62
N ASP A 219 -2.43 12.28 -16.63
CA ASP A 219 -2.93 12.59 -17.98
C ASP A 219 -2.94 11.37 -18.92
N HIS A 220 -2.48 10.21 -18.45
CA HIS A 220 -2.42 9.01 -19.28
C HIS A 220 -3.84 8.52 -19.62
N PRO A 221 -4.14 8.12 -20.88
CA PRO A 221 -5.49 7.68 -21.27
C PRO A 221 -6.06 6.55 -20.41
N ALA A 222 -5.19 5.66 -19.90
CA ALA A 222 -5.59 4.60 -18.97
C ALA A 222 -6.26 5.14 -17.69
N VAL A 223 -5.76 6.26 -17.15
CA VAL A 223 -6.34 6.91 -15.96
C VAL A 223 -7.74 7.42 -16.27
N ALA A 224 -7.93 8.10 -17.42
CA ALA A 224 -9.24 8.60 -17.83
C ALA A 224 -10.25 7.44 -18.00
N ARG A 225 -9.84 6.31 -18.58
CA ARG A 225 -10.68 5.11 -18.71
C ARG A 225 -11.06 4.50 -17.36
N GLY A 226 -10.13 4.43 -16.40
CA GLY A 226 -10.43 3.94 -15.05
C GLY A 226 -11.37 4.86 -14.26
N VAL A 227 -11.19 6.18 -14.39
CA VAL A 227 -12.12 7.17 -13.82
C VAL A 227 -13.52 6.98 -14.41
N ALA A 228 -13.63 6.81 -15.73
CA ALA A 228 -14.91 6.55 -16.39
C ALA A 228 -15.55 5.22 -15.92
N TYR A 229 -14.75 4.17 -15.72
CA TYR A 229 -15.24 2.90 -15.14
C TYR A 229 -15.84 3.14 -13.75
N LEU A 230 -15.14 3.84 -12.85
CA LEU A 230 -15.66 4.11 -11.50
C LEU A 230 -16.93 4.94 -11.56
N GLN A 231 -16.98 6.00 -12.38
CA GLN A 231 -18.19 6.82 -12.53
C GLN A 231 -19.38 6.03 -13.06
N LYS A 232 -19.15 5.17 -14.06
CA LYS A 232 -20.19 4.32 -14.67
C LYS A 232 -20.76 3.29 -13.69
N ASN A 233 -19.92 2.74 -12.81
CA ASN A 233 -20.31 1.68 -11.87
C ASN A 233 -20.71 2.20 -10.48
N GLN A 234 -20.79 3.52 -10.30
CA GLN A 234 -21.33 4.09 -9.07
C GLN A 234 -22.86 3.87 -9.01
N THR A 235 -23.34 3.35 -7.89
CA THR A 235 -24.76 3.10 -7.66
C THR A 235 -25.52 4.41 -7.41
N SER A 236 -26.85 4.36 -7.46
CA SER A 236 -27.72 5.50 -7.10
C SER A 236 -27.55 5.97 -5.66
N ALA A 237 -27.01 5.13 -4.77
CA ALA A 237 -26.66 5.50 -3.40
C ALA A 237 -25.32 6.26 -3.29
N GLY A 238 -24.62 6.46 -4.41
CA GLY A 238 -23.32 7.14 -4.45
C GLY A 238 -22.13 6.26 -4.02
N LEU A 239 -22.32 4.95 -3.90
CA LEU A 239 -21.31 3.97 -3.51
C LEU A 239 -21.09 2.92 -4.61
N TRP A 240 -20.14 2.00 -4.43
CA TRP A 240 -19.92 0.87 -5.32
C TRP A 240 -20.20 -0.45 -4.62
N ASP A 241 -20.80 -1.37 -5.37
CA ASP A 241 -20.97 -2.75 -4.95
C ASP A 241 -19.76 -3.58 -5.40
N GLU A 242 -19.31 -4.47 -4.52
CA GLU A 242 -18.17 -5.34 -4.80
C GLU A 242 -18.41 -6.69 -4.13
N ALA A 243 -18.77 -7.70 -4.92
CA ALA A 243 -19.02 -9.06 -4.43
C ALA A 243 -17.71 -9.86 -4.24
N ARG A 244 -16.68 -9.54 -5.03
CA ARG A 244 -15.38 -10.21 -5.00
C ARG A 244 -14.59 -9.78 -3.77
N TYR A 245 -13.81 -10.71 -3.24
CA TYR A 245 -12.92 -10.45 -2.11
C TYR A 245 -11.62 -9.88 -2.67
N THR A 246 -11.15 -8.78 -2.10
CA THR A 246 -9.97 -8.04 -2.56
C THR A 246 -8.91 -7.93 -1.47
N ALA A 247 -9.08 -8.63 -0.35
CA ALA A 247 -8.13 -8.66 0.75
C ALA A 247 -7.75 -10.07 1.16
N THR A 248 -6.60 -10.19 1.81
CA THR A 248 -5.93 -11.46 2.10
C THR A 248 -5.44 -11.45 3.53
N GLY A 249 -5.79 -12.48 4.30
CA GLY A 249 -5.16 -12.71 5.60
C GLY A 249 -3.95 -13.63 5.45
N PHE A 250 -4.13 -14.77 4.80
CA PHE A 250 -3.07 -15.72 4.47
C PHE A 250 -3.16 -16.10 2.98
N PRO A 251 -2.17 -15.72 2.14
CA PRO A 251 -2.12 -16.09 0.73
C PRO A 251 -2.42 -17.57 0.53
N ARG A 252 -3.33 -17.88 -0.41
CA ARG A 252 -3.80 -19.25 -0.73
C ARG A 252 -4.72 -19.93 0.28
N VAL A 253 -4.88 -19.38 1.48
CA VAL A 253 -5.52 -20.09 2.61
C VAL A 253 -6.73 -19.34 3.16
N PHE A 254 -6.60 -18.03 3.36
CA PHE A 254 -7.60 -17.23 4.06
C PHE A 254 -7.73 -15.83 3.46
N TYR A 255 -8.94 -15.52 2.99
CA TYR A 255 -9.26 -14.28 2.30
C TYR A 255 -10.31 -13.48 3.05
N LEU A 256 -10.24 -12.17 2.89
CA LEU A 256 -11.02 -11.22 3.66
C LEU A 256 -11.85 -10.31 2.75
N ARG A 257 -12.94 -9.80 3.30
CA ARG A 257 -13.72 -8.72 2.70
C ARG A 257 -13.72 -7.51 3.64
N TYR A 258 -13.01 -6.47 3.23
CA TYR A 258 -13.18 -5.15 3.84
C TYR A 258 -14.33 -4.42 3.17
N HIS A 259 -15.49 -4.39 3.82
CA HIS A 259 -16.70 -3.73 3.30
C HIS A 259 -16.51 -2.23 2.99
N GLY A 260 -15.49 -1.59 3.59
CA GLY A 260 -15.12 -0.21 3.32
C GLY A 260 -14.37 0.01 2.01
N TYR A 261 -13.67 -1.00 1.48
CA TYR A 261 -12.74 -0.81 0.35
C TYR A 261 -13.44 -0.31 -0.91
N ALA A 262 -14.56 -0.93 -1.29
CA ALA A 262 -15.38 -0.49 -2.41
C ALA A 262 -15.99 0.92 -2.24
N LYS A 263 -15.92 1.50 -1.04
CA LYS A 263 -16.46 2.84 -0.74
C LYS A 263 -15.36 3.88 -0.67
N PHE A 264 -14.33 3.60 0.14
CA PHE A 264 -13.27 4.56 0.45
C PHE A 264 -12.28 4.72 -0.70
N PHE A 265 -11.86 3.62 -1.35
CA PHE A 265 -10.86 3.71 -2.40
C PHE A 265 -11.35 4.40 -3.67
N PRO A 266 -12.55 4.08 -4.23
CA PRO A 266 -13.06 4.80 -5.39
C PRO A 266 -13.23 6.29 -5.13
N LEU A 267 -13.79 6.66 -3.97
CA LEU A 267 -13.92 8.06 -3.58
C LEU A 267 -12.55 8.75 -3.51
N TRP A 268 -11.57 8.10 -2.91
CA TRP A 268 -10.21 8.62 -2.80
C TRP A 268 -9.54 8.80 -4.16
N ALA A 269 -9.61 7.79 -5.04
CA ALA A 269 -9.06 7.86 -6.39
C ALA A 269 -9.68 9.01 -7.20
N LEU A 270 -11.02 9.15 -7.17
CA LEU A 270 -11.72 10.23 -7.87
C LEU A 270 -11.39 11.61 -7.29
N ALA A 271 -11.29 11.74 -5.96
CA ALA A 271 -10.91 12.99 -5.31
C ALA A 271 -9.47 13.38 -5.64
N ARG A 272 -8.54 12.41 -5.64
CA ARG A 272 -7.13 12.61 -6.03
C ARG A 272 -7.05 13.07 -7.49
N TYR A 273 -7.72 12.36 -8.41
CA TYR A 273 -7.76 12.72 -9.82
C TYR A 273 -8.28 14.15 -10.05
N ARG A 274 -9.43 14.49 -9.46
CA ARG A 274 -10.00 15.84 -9.52
C ARG A 274 -9.02 16.91 -9.03
N ASN A 275 -8.36 16.66 -7.90
CA ASN A 275 -7.45 17.63 -7.29
C ASN A 275 -6.18 17.84 -8.14
N LEU A 276 -5.60 16.77 -8.68
CA LEU A 276 -4.43 16.86 -9.56
C LEU A 276 -4.76 17.60 -10.87
N GLN A 277 -5.90 17.27 -11.49
CA GLN A 277 -6.39 17.96 -12.69
C GLN A 277 -6.64 19.45 -12.43
N ARG A 278 -7.29 19.81 -11.32
CA ARG A 278 -7.54 21.21 -10.96
C ARG A 278 -6.26 22.00 -10.65
N ALA A 279 -5.29 21.35 -10.03
CA ALA A 279 -4.01 21.97 -9.69
C ALA A 279 -3.01 21.97 -10.85
N ASN A 280 -3.32 21.29 -11.96
CA ASN A 280 -2.38 21.00 -13.05
C ASN A 280 -1.05 20.41 -12.53
N SER A 281 -1.15 19.49 -11.55
CA SER A 281 0.00 18.87 -10.91
C SER A 281 0.10 17.40 -11.28
N LYS A 282 1.33 16.95 -11.55
CA LYS A 282 1.67 15.54 -11.75
C LYS A 282 2.23 14.88 -10.49
N ARG A 283 2.37 15.63 -9.39
CA ARG A 283 2.92 15.10 -8.13
C ARG A 283 1.82 14.95 -7.11
N VAL A 284 1.68 13.75 -6.57
CA VAL A 284 0.80 13.49 -5.43
C VAL A 284 1.47 13.99 -4.17
N GLN A 285 0.77 14.82 -3.40
CA GLN A 285 1.31 15.44 -2.19
C GLN A 285 1.58 14.43 -1.06
N TYR A 286 0.75 13.39 -0.95
CA TYR A 286 0.83 12.40 0.12
C TYR A 286 0.83 10.97 -0.47
N GLY A 287 1.65 10.07 0.09
CA GLY A 287 1.72 8.67 -0.35
C GLY A 287 0.41 7.93 -0.11
N LEU A 288 -0.06 7.96 1.14
CA LEU A 288 -1.40 7.51 1.57
C LEU A 288 -2.33 8.69 1.83
#